data_AF-A0A915NQB5-F1
#
_entry.id   AF-A0A915NQB5-F1
#
_cell.length_a   1.000
_cell.length_b   1.000
_cell.length_c   1.000
_cell.angle_alpha   90.00
_cell.angle_beta   90.00
_cell.angle_gamma   90.00
#
_symmetry.space_group_name_H-M   'P 1'
#
loop_
_entity.id
_entity.type
_entity.pdbx_description
1 polymer ?
#
loop_
_entity_poly.entity_id
_entity_poly.type
_entity_poly.pdbx_seq_one_letter_code
_entity_poly.pdbx_strand_id
1 'polypeptide(L)'
;MHEKVCVHCKCDRSDHEIGGNQALNVYERLGIKPSSAEMAKVLQQQQQQRKNNNNENNSNDVNSSSSIGSAGHGYAWVPPGIGRLKVEEYMSQLPNHIIPRLNSIGEKNRERQLMIQLPRQDLSIAYCKHLRTQQERRLYEEFVNARNEVALDIGHVNANISKAMECRKCRGVVERNEMAVIAPKLGENTGWHAACFVCQTCEQLLVDLTYCVRDEKVYCERHFAELHKPRCSACDELIFCGEYTKAMNKDWHSDHFCCWQCDGQLTGQRYILRDEHPYCIKCYEEIFSNVCDECQKHIGIDSKVKGF
;
A
#
# COMPACT_ATOMS: atom_id res chain seq x y z
N MET A 1 -12.29 20.97 2.55
CA MET A 1 -11.71 21.22 1.22
C MET A 1 -11.05 19.93 0.78
N HIS A 2 -11.73 19.15 -0.06
CA HIS A 2 -11.32 17.81 -0.46
C HIS A 2 -10.70 17.90 -1.85
N GLU A 3 -9.43 18.28 -1.94
CA GLU A 3 -8.74 18.28 -3.24
C GLU A 3 -8.33 16.85 -3.59
N LYS A 4 -9.07 16.29 -4.55
CA LYS A 4 -8.83 14.95 -5.14
C LYS A 4 -7.63 14.95 -6.10
N VAL A 5 -7.12 16.14 -6.45
CA VAL A 5 -6.02 16.36 -7.39
C VAL A 5 -5.34 17.69 -7.02
N CYS A 6 -4.00 17.78 -7.11
CA CYS A 6 -3.25 19.03 -6.94
C CYS A 6 -3.79 20.15 -7.86
N VAL A 7 -4.31 21.26 -7.31
CA VAL A 7 -4.83 22.39 -8.10
C VAL A 7 -3.79 23.09 -8.98
N HIS A 8 -2.50 22.96 -8.64
CA HIS A 8 -1.41 23.53 -9.45
C HIS A 8 -0.96 22.65 -10.63
N CYS A 9 -1.16 21.34 -10.54
CA CYS A 9 -0.44 20.40 -11.39
C CYS A 9 -1.27 19.22 -11.91
N LYS A 10 -2.51 19.07 -11.43
CA LYS A 10 -3.52 18.11 -11.90
C LYS A 10 -3.10 16.64 -11.90
N CYS A 11 -2.07 16.25 -11.14
CA CYS A 11 -1.65 14.86 -10.98
C CYS A 11 -2.29 14.18 -9.76
N ASP A 12 -2.23 12.85 -9.74
CA ASP A 12 -2.87 12.02 -8.73
C ASP A 12 -2.29 12.30 -7.33
N ARG A 13 -3.10 12.11 -6.28
CA ARG A 13 -2.66 12.35 -4.89
C ARG A 13 -1.45 11.49 -4.52
N SER A 14 -1.30 10.31 -5.13
CA SER A 14 -0.13 9.44 -4.99
C SER A 14 1.19 10.09 -5.42
N ASP A 15 1.15 11.16 -6.21
CA ASP A 15 2.33 11.91 -6.67
C ASP A 15 2.79 13.01 -5.68
N HIS A 16 1.97 13.35 -4.66
CA HIS A 16 2.25 14.46 -3.72
C HIS A 16 2.53 14.07 -2.27
N GLU A 17 2.26 12.83 -1.87
CA GLU A 17 2.47 12.40 -0.47
C GLU A 17 3.87 11.83 -0.20
N ILE A 18 4.92 12.38 -0.81
CA ILE A 18 6.32 12.15 -0.36
C ILE A 18 6.62 13.13 0.80
N GLY A 19 5.76 13.10 1.83
CA GLY A 19 5.93 13.90 3.04
C GLY A 19 6.67 13.10 4.10
N GLY A 20 7.92 13.51 4.38
CA GLY A 20 8.86 12.95 5.37
C GLY A 20 8.27 11.94 6.36
N ASN A 21 8.22 10.67 5.98
CA ASN A 21 8.06 9.61 6.96
C ASN A 21 9.34 9.63 7.81
N GLN A 22 9.21 9.92 9.12
CA GLN A 22 10.19 9.41 10.07
C GLN A 22 10.40 7.93 9.71
N ALA A 23 11.67 7.50 9.58
CA ALA A 23 12.05 6.17 9.13
C ALA A 23 11.61 5.10 10.15
N LEU A 24 10.30 4.90 10.23
CA LEU A 24 9.65 3.86 11.01
C LEU A 24 9.78 2.58 10.20
N ASN A 25 10.36 1.56 10.82
CA ASN A 25 10.41 0.25 10.19
C ASN A 25 8.99 -0.35 10.15
N VAL A 26 8.81 -1.41 9.36
CA VAL A 26 7.51 -2.05 9.20
C VAL A 26 6.89 -2.52 10.53
N TYR A 27 7.71 -2.97 11.49
CA TYR A 27 7.22 -3.40 12.80
C TYR A 27 6.59 -2.24 13.59
N GLU A 28 7.25 -1.08 13.58
CA GLU A 28 6.73 0.15 14.20
C GLU A 28 5.45 0.62 13.49
N ARG A 29 5.39 0.47 12.16
CA ARG A 29 4.22 0.82 11.37
C ARG A 29 3.02 -0.10 11.64
N LEU A 30 3.24 -1.40 11.81
CA LEU A 30 2.18 -2.39 12.01
C LEU A 30 1.73 -2.50 13.48
N GLY A 31 2.54 -2.05 14.44
CA GLY A 31 2.27 -2.25 15.86
C GLY A 31 2.27 -3.72 16.30
N ILE A 32 2.84 -4.60 15.48
CA ILE A 32 2.91 -6.05 15.74
C ILE A 32 4.12 -6.36 16.62
N LYS A 33 3.90 -7.15 17.67
CA LYS A 33 4.98 -7.80 18.43
C LYS A 33 5.44 -9.05 17.64
N PRO A 34 6.75 -9.28 17.48
CA PRO A 34 7.27 -10.37 16.65
C PRO A 34 6.70 -11.73 17.07
N SER A 35 6.17 -12.46 16.08
CA SER A 35 5.53 -13.78 16.27
C SER A 35 6.55 -14.89 16.51
N SER A 36 7.79 -14.74 16.03
CA SER A 36 8.86 -15.74 16.17
C SER A 36 9.98 -15.30 17.13
N ALA A 37 10.57 -16.27 17.83
CA ALA A 37 11.69 -16.06 18.74
C ALA A 37 12.94 -15.50 18.02
N GLU A 38 13.12 -15.83 16.73
CA GLU A 38 14.22 -15.32 15.90
C GLU A 38 14.00 -13.85 15.53
N MET A 39 12.77 -13.48 15.16
CA MET A 39 12.40 -12.10 14.86
C MET A 39 12.42 -11.21 16.10
N ALA A 40 12.06 -11.75 17.26
CA ALA A 40 12.20 -11.09 18.56
C ALA A 40 13.66 -10.75 18.88
N LYS A 41 14.60 -11.64 18.58
CA LYS A 41 16.04 -11.39 18.74
C LYS A 41 16.55 -10.29 17.81
N VAL A 42 16.11 -10.29 16.54
CA VAL A 42 16.49 -9.24 15.57
C VAL A 42 15.98 -7.86 16.00
N LEU A 43 14.74 -7.77 16.50
CA LEU A 43 14.17 -6.50 16.96
C LEU A 43 14.83 -5.97 18.24
N GLN A 44 15.18 -6.86 19.18
CA GLN A 44 15.95 -6.48 20.37
C GLN A 44 17.32 -5.90 19.99
N GLN A 45 18.00 -6.48 18.99
CA GLN A 45 19.27 -5.96 18.47
C GLN A 45 19.12 -4.57 17.82
N GLN A 46 18.06 -4.33 17.04
CA GLN A 46 17.81 -3.01 16.43
C GLN A 46 17.51 -1.92 17.47
N GLN A 47 16.75 -2.24 18.53
CA GLN A 47 16.43 -1.29 19.60
C GLN A 47 17.66 -0.91 20.46
N GLN A 48 18.58 -1.85 20.68
CA GLN A 48 19.85 -1.58 21.37
C GLN A 48 20.77 -0.67 20.53
N GLN A 49 20.81 -0.85 19.21
CA GLN A 49 21.63 -0.01 18.31
C GLN A 49 21.13 1.45 18.23
N ARG A 50 19.82 1.68 18.22
CA ARG A 50 19.25 3.06 18.27
C ARG A 50 19.61 3.80 19.56
N LYS A 51 19.72 3.09 20.70
CA LYS A 51 20.16 3.68 21.97
C LYS A 51 21.65 4.05 21.95
N ASN A 52 22.48 3.28 21.25
CA ASN A 52 23.91 3.59 21.11
C ASN A 52 24.17 4.80 20.20
N ASN A 53 23.43 4.95 19.09
CA ASN A 53 23.59 6.10 18.18
C ASN A 53 23.20 7.44 18.81
N ASN A 54 22.35 7.48 19.84
CA ASN A 54 22.03 8.71 20.56
C ASN A 54 23.12 9.13 21.57
N ASN A 55 24.09 8.26 21.87
CA ASN A 55 25.20 8.54 22.79
C ASN A 55 26.54 8.84 22.08
N GLU A 56 26.65 8.64 20.77
CA GLU A 56 27.92 8.78 20.01
C GLU A 56 28.10 10.13 19.27
N ASN A 57 27.44 11.20 19.71
CA ASN A 57 27.75 12.56 19.23
C ASN A 57 28.96 13.19 19.94
N ASN A 58 29.97 12.40 20.33
CA ASN A 58 31.24 12.92 20.83
C ASN A 58 32.37 11.86 20.81
N SER A 59 32.96 11.59 19.64
CA SER A 59 34.41 11.38 19.47
C SER A 59 34.76 10.95 18.04
N ASN A 60 35.80 11.56 17.49
CA ASN A 60 36.45 11.18 16.23
C ASN A 60 37.18 9.84 16.43
N ASP A 61 36.98 8.85 15.55
CA ASP A 61 38.05 7.93 15.14
C ASP A 61 37.68 7.07 13.92
N VAL A 62 38.70 6.81 13.10
CA VAL A 62 38.67 6.03 11.85
C VAL A 62 38.95 4.55 12.15
N ASN A 63 38.25 3.66 11.44
CA ASN A 63 38.42 2.20 11.35
C ASN A 63 38.10 1.34 12.59
N SER A 64 36.91 0.72 12.58
CA SER A 64 36.77 -0.72 12.80
C SER A 64 35.35 -1.22 12.50
N SER A 65 35.30 -2.38 11.87
CA SER A 65 34.14 -3.16 11.46
C SER A 65 33.29 -3.64 12.64
N SER A 66 31.97 -3.50 12.57
CA SER A 66 30.96 -4.57 12.80
C SER A 66 29.56 -4.00 13.10
N SER A 67 28.54 -4.74 12.64
CA SER A 67 27.13 -4.70 13.11
C SER A 67 26.24 -3.64 12.47
N ILE A 68 25.52 -4.04 11.41
CA ILE A 68 24.63 -3.15 10.65
C ILE A 68 23.23 -3.75 10.61
N GLY A 69 22.38 -3.27 11.51
CA GLY A 69 20.95 -3.11 11.23
C GLY A 69 20.75 -1.78 10.50
N SER A 70 20.18 -1.84 9.30
CA SER A 70 19.63 -0.70 8.54
C SER A 70 20.52 0.50 8.15
N ALA A 71 21.84 0.53 8.36
CA ALA A 71 22.64 1.73 8.01
C ALA A 71 24.08 1.54 7.47
N GLY A 72 24.46 0.38 6.95
CA GLY A 72 25.87 0.14 6.58
C GLY A 72 26.14 -0.89 5.49
N HIS A 73 25.09 -1.35 4.81
CA HIS A 73 25.24 -2.15 3.59
C HIS A 73 24.94 -1.33 2.32
N GLY A 74 24.78 -0.01 2.43
CA GLY A 74 24.40 0.84 1.30
C GLY A 74 22.96 0.61 0.82
N TYR A 75 22.12 -0.06 1.62
CA TYR A 75 20.70 -0.29 1.34
C TYR A 75 19.81 0.38 2.39
N ALA A 76 18.69 0.94 1.96
CA ALA A 76 17.63 1.50 2.81
C ALA A 76 16.84 0.41 3.57
N TRP A 77 16.90 -0.84 3.10
CA TRP A 77 16.36 -2.01 3.79
C TRP A 77 17.06 -3.29 3.33
N VAL A 78 17.20 -4.24 4.25
CA VAL A 78 17.71 -5.58 3.99
C VAL A 78 16.84 -6.61 4.74
N PRO A 79 16.71 -7.84 4.24
CA PRO A 79 16.02 -8.88 4.99
C PRO A 79 16.65 -9.10 6.37
N PRO A 80 15.84 -9.15 7.45
CA PRO A 80 16.35 -9.36 8.80
C PRO A 80 16.93 -10.77 8.97
N GLY A 81 17.94 -10.90 9.84
CA GLY A 81 18.44 -12.19 10.30
C GLY A 81 19.45 -12.92 9.39
N ILE A 82 19.86 -12.31 8.27
CA ILE A 82 20.85 -12.89 7.35
C ILE A 82 22.14 -12.06 7.28
N GLY A 83 23.28 -12.72 7.08
CA GLY A 83 24.59 -12.08 6.98
C GLY A 83 24.82 -11.35 5.65
N ARG A 84 25.83 -10.48 5.59
CA ARG A 84 26.14 -9.60 4.43
C ARG A 84 26.16 -10.32 3.09
N LEU A 85 26.87 -11.45 2.98
CA LEU A 85 26.97 -12.18 1.72
C LEU A 85 25.60 -12.69 1.25
N LYS A 86 24.76 -13.13 2.17
CA LYS A 86 23.39 -13.56 1.89
C LYS A 86 22.46 -12.37 1.57
N VAL A 87 22.71 -11.19 2.13
CA VAL A 87 22.02 -9.97 1.70
C VAL A 87 22.33 -9.65 0.23
N GLU A 88 23.60 -9.68 -0.17
CA GLU A 88 23.98 -9.42 -1.57
C GLU A 88 23.39 -10.47 -2.52
N GLU A 89 23.43 -11.76 -2.12
CA GLU A 89 22.79 -12.86 -2.86
C GLU A 89 21.27 -12.61 -3.00
N TYR A 90 20.56 -12.23 -1.94
CA TYR A 90 19.14 -11.88 -2.00
C TYR A 90 18.87 -10.73 -2.97
N MET A 91 19.63 -9.62 -2.85
CA MET A 91 19.45 -8.44 -3.71
C MET A 91 19.75 -8.75 -5.16
N SER A 92 20.71 -9.64 -5.45
CA SER A 92 21.06 -10.05 -6.82
C SER A 92 19.94 -10.81 -7.55
N GLN A 93 19.00 -11.39 -6.82
CA GLN A 93 17.83 -12.06 -7.39
C GLN A 93 16.72 -11.09 -7.79
N LEU A 94 16.84 -9.81 -7.45
CA LEU A 94 15.82 -8.79 -7.72
C LEU A 94 16.20 -7.92 -8.94
N PRO A 95 15.22 -7.42 -9.71
CA PRO A 95 15.48 -6.41 -10.73
C PRO A 95 16.22 -5.18 -10.18
N ASN A 96 17.23 -4.69 -10.90
CA ASN A 96 18.08 -3.59 -10.44
C ASN A 96 17.31 -2.32 -10.02
N HIS A 97 16.20 -2.02 -10.68
CA HIS A 97 15.41 -0.80 -10.43
C HIS A 97 14.54 -0.86 -9.16
N ILE A 98 14.41 -2.03 -8.51
CA ILE A 98 13.68 -2.19 -7.24
C ILE A 98 14.59 -2.46 -6.05
N ILE A 99 15.89 -2.69 -6.26
CA ILE A 99 16.85 -2.90 -5.18
C ILE A 99 17.01 -1.58 -4.39
N PRO A 100 16.70 -1.55 -3.08
CA PRO A 100 16.62 -0.31 -2.32
C PRO A 100 17.99 0.19 -1.86
N ARG A 101 18.90 0.49 -2.79
CA ARG A 101 20.19 1.15 -2.47
C ARG A 101 19.93 2.57 -1.98
N LEU A 102 20.69 3.04 -0.99
CA LEU A 102 20.58 4.41 -0.49
C LEU A 102 20.77 5.41 -1.64
N ASN A 103 19.91 6.43 -1.68
CA ASN A 103 19.80 7.47 -2.70
C ASN A 103 19.49 6.95 -4.12
N SER A 104 18.93 5.75 -4.27
CA SER A 104 18.63 5.16 -5.58
C SER A 104 17.14 5.23 -5.96
N ILE A 105 16.82 4.92 -7.21
CA ILE A 105 15.44 4.74 -7.68
C ILE A 105 14.74 3.61 -6.91
N GLY A 106 15.46 2.56 -6.53
CA GLY A 106 14.89 1.46 -5.76
C GLY A 106 14.54 1.84 -4.33
N GLU A 107 15.26 2.77 -3.70
CA GLU A 107 14.86 3.31 -2.39
C GLU A 107 13.54 4.09 -2.50
N LYS A 108 13.43 4.99 -3.48
CA LYS A 108 12.19 5.71 -3.76
C LYS A 108 11.04 4.76 -4.12
N ASN A 109 11.34 3.67 -4.84
CA ASN A 109 10.36 2.64 -5.15
C ASN A 109 9.85 1.95 -3.88
N ARG A 110 10.76 1.56 -2.98
CA ARG A 110 10.39 0.97 -1.69
C ARG A 110 9.57 1.94 -0.84
N GLU A 111 9.94 3.21 -0.76
CA GLU A 111 9.15 4.23 -0.03
C GLU A 111 7.73 4.33 -0.58
N ARG A 112 7.58 4.37 -1.91
CA ARG A 112 6.27 4.33 -2.56
C ARG A 112 5.51 3.05 -2.22
N GLN A 113 6.17 1.89 -2.27
CA GLN A 113 5.53 0.62 -1.90
C GLN A 113 5.09 0.58 -0.44
N LEU A 114 5.85 1.15 0.51
CA LEU A 114 5.42 1.26 1.91
C LEU A 114 4.15 2.09 2.04
N MET A 115 4.01 3.18 1.28
CA MET A 115 2.81 4.01 1.32
C MET A 115 1.59 3.32 0.70
N ILE A 116 1.79 2.62 -0.43
CA ILE A 116 0.71 1.94 -1.15
C ILE A 116 0.31 0.65 -0.45
N GLN A 117 1.27 -0.20 -0.07
CA GLN A 117 1.00 -1.53 0.46
C GLN A 117 0.64 -1.51 1.95
N LEU A 118 1.07 -0.49 2.71
CA LEU A 118 0.81 -0.32 4.13
C LEU A 118 0.26 1.09 4.46
N PRO A 119 -0.93 1.46 3.95
CA PRO A 119 -1.51 2.79 4.16
C PRO A 119 -1.77 3.06 5.65
N ARG A 120 -1.40 4.25 6.15
CA ARG A 120 -1.49 4.54 7.60
C ARG A 120 -2.92 4.47 8.12
N GLN A 121 -3.87 4.89 7.30
CA GLN A 121 -5.31 4.83 7.56
C GLN A 121 -5.88 3.41 7.62
N ASP A 122 -5.16 2.40 7.11
CA ASP A 122 -5.59 1.00 7.23
C ASP A 122 -5.00 0.35 8.49
N LEU A 123 -3.97 0.96 9.07
CA LEU A 123 -3.24 0.43 10.22
C LEU A 123 -3.62 1.09 11.53
N SER A 124 -4.07 2.35 11.51
CA SER A 124 -4.44 3.06 12.72
C SER A 124 -5.57 4.06 12.47
N ILE A 125 -6.56 3.97 13.35
CA ILE A 125 -7.74 4.85 13.39
C ILE A 125 -7.37 6.34 13.49
N ALA A 126 -6.19 6.67 14.02
CA ALA A 126 -5.71 8.05 14.15
C ALA A 126 -5.50 8.74 12.80
N TYR A 127 -5.34 7.97 11.72
CA TYR A 127 -5.18 8.50 10.36
C TYR A 127 -6.47 8.44 9.53
N CYS A 128 -7.56 7.87 10.07
CA CYS A 128 -8.86 7.82 9.41
C CYS A 128 -9.62 9.12 9.64
N LYS A 129 -10.09 9.75 8.56
CA LYS A 129 -10.88 10.99 8.64
C LYS A 129 -12.38 10.73 8.42
N HIS A 130 -12.75 9.58 7.85
CA HIS A 130 -14.11 9.30 7.39
C HIS A 130 -14.81 8.18 8.18
N LEU A 131 -14.32 7.84 9.38
CA LEU A 131 -15.04 7.02 10.37
C LEU A 131 -15.86 7.94 11.29
N ARG A 132 -17.08 8.27 10.87
CA ARG A 132 -17.94 9.30 11.47
C ARG A 132 -18.70 8.79 12.69
N THR A 133 -19.13 7.54 12.66
CA THR A 133 -19.95 6.96 13.73
C THR A 133 -19.14 6.05 14.65
N GLN A 134 -19.58 5.88 15.90
CA GLN A 134 -18.96 4.92 16.82
C GLN A 134 -19.06 3.48 16.28
N GLN A 135 -20.11 3.17 15.53
CA GLN A 135 -20.29 1.85 14.92
C GLN A 135 -19.25 1.59 13.83
N GLU A 136 -19.00 2.55 12.93
CA GLU A 136 -17.95 2.45 11.91
C GLU A 136 -16.56 2.24 12.55
N ARG A 137 -16.28 2.96 13.64
CA ARG A 137 -15.01 2.81 14.40
C ARG A 137 -14.84 1.41 14.98
N ARG A 138 -15.91 0.84 15.56
CA ARG A 138 -15.90 -0.55 16.05
C ARG A 138 -15.66 -1.55 14.93
N LEU A 139 -16.36 -1.42 13.80
CA LEU A 139 -16.18 -2.29 12.65
C LEU A 139 -14.75 -2.21 12.08
N TYR A 140 -14.15 -1.03 12.08
CA TYR A 140 -12.75 -0.83 11.72
C TYR A 140 -11.80 -1.57 12.67
N GLU A 141 -11.99 -1.40 13.99
CA GLU A 141 -11.16 -2.06 15.00
C GLU A 141 -11.27 -3.59 14.92
N GLU A 142 -12.49 -4.12 14.77
CA GLU A 142 -12.75 -5.55 14.54
C GLU A 142 -12.03 -6.06 13.30
N PHE A 143 -12.09 -5.32 12.18
CA PHE A 143 -11.39 -5.67 10.95
C PHE A 143 -9.86 -5.70 11.15
N VAL A 144 -9.28 -4.66 11.77
CA VAL A 144 -7.84 -4.57 12.03
C VAL A 144 -7.37 -5.69 12.96
N ASN A 145 -8.13 -5.97 14.03
CA ASN A 145 -7.80 -7.04 14.96
C ASN A 145 -7.84 -8.41 14.28
N ALA A 146 -8.91 -8.70 13.54
CA ALA A 146 -9.04 -9.96 12.79
C ALA A 146 -7.93 -10.11 11.75
N ARG A 147 -7.60 -9.04 11.02
CA ARG A 147 -6.47 -9.03 10.07
C ARG A 147 -5.16 -9.36 10.79
N ASN A 148 -4.85 -8.66 11.87
CA ASN A 148 -3.58 -8.80 12.59
C ASN A 148 -3.41 -10.20 13.21
N GLU A 149 -4.50 -10.81 13.69
CA GLU A 149 -4.47 -12.14 14.30
C GLU A 149 -4.47 -13.26 13.25
N VAL A 150 -5.34 -13.15 12.24
CA VAL A 150 -5.67 -14.29 11.37
C VAL A 150 -5.00 -14.22 10.01
N ALA A 151 -4.63 -13.04 9.49
CA ALA A 151 -4.16 -12.91 8.11
C ALA A 151 -2.75 -12.33 7.97
N LEU A 152 -2.42 -11.28 8.70
CA LEU A 152 -1.18 -10.52 8.57
C LEU A 152 -0.02 -11.21 9.29
N ASP A 153 1.13 -11.24 8.65
CA ASP A 153 2.39 -11.74 9.19
C ASP A 153 3.58 -11.14 8.44
N ILE A 154 4.80 -11.38 8.92
CA ILE A 154 6.04 -10.93 8.30
C ILE A 154 6.88 -12.16 7.94
N GLY A 155 7.20 -12.28 6.66
CA GLY A 155 8.05 -13.35 6.15
C GLY A 155 9.49 -13.20 6.61
N HIS A 156 10.27 -14.25 6.47
CA HIS A 156 11.71 -14.20 6.73
C HIS A 156 12.46 -14.88 5.60
N VAL A 157 13.75 -14.56 5.47
CA VAL A 157 14.62 -15.26 4.52
C VAL A 157 15.30 -16.40 5.25
N ASN A 158 15.01 -17.63 4.85
CA ASN A 158 15.84 -18.76 5.21
C ASN A 158 17.06 -18.76 4.28
N ALA A 159 18.24 -18.50 4.84
CA ALA A 159 19.46 -18.32 4.06
C ALA A 159 19.93 -19.59 3.34
N ASN A 160 19.60 -20.77 3.87
CA ASN A 160 19.97 -22.08 3.33
C ASN A 160 18.89 -23.11 3.71
N ILE A 161 17.96 -23.39 2.81
CA ILE A 161 16.91 -24.37 3.08
C ILE A 161 17.49 -25.79 3.21
N SER A 162 16.98 -26.56 4.17
CA SER A 162 17.50 -27.91 4.48
C SER A 162 17.08 -28.97 3.45
N LYS A 163 15.98 -28.73 2.74
CA LYS A 163 15.40 -29.60 1.71
C LYS A 163 14.88 -28.74 0.56
N ALA A 164 15.02 -29.24 -0.67
CA ALA A 164 14.45 -28.59 -1.84
C ALA A 164 12.92 -28.46 -1.72
N MET A 165 12.38 -27.38 -2.26
CA MET A 165 10.95 -27.06 -2.20
C MET A 165 10.46 -26.41 -3.48
N GLU A 166 9.16 -26.48 -3.73
CA GLU A 166 8.52 -25.82 -4.87
C GLU A 166 8.18 -24.36 -4.52
N CYS A 167 8.60 -23.41 -5.35
CA CYS A 167 8.20 -22.02 -5.21
C CYS A 167 6.71 -21.86 -5.50
N ARG A 168 5.97 -21.26 -4.55
CA ARG A 168 4.51 -21.10 -4.65
C ARG A 168 4.02 -20.15 -5.75
N LYS A 169 4.90 -19.28 -6.30
CA LYS A 169 4.55 -18.40 -7.43
C LYS A 169 4.88 -19.06 -8.76
N CYS A 170 6.16 -19.30 -9.04
CA CYS A 170 6.62 -19.72 -10.35
C CYS A 170 6.55 -21.23 -10.58
N ARG A 171 6.26 -22.03 -9.55
CA ARG A 171 6.28 -23.51 -9.57
C ARG A 171 7.65 -24.13 -9.86
N GLY A 172 8.69 -23.31 -9.96
CA GLY A 172 10.08 -23.75 -10.06
C GLY A 172 10.61 -24.27 -8.72
N VAL A 173 11.72 -24.98 -8.77
CA VAL A 173 12.38 -25.54 -7.58
C VAL A 173 13.27 -24.47 -6.93
N VAL A 174 13.26 -24.42 -5.60
CA VAL A 174 14.33 -23.84 -4.79
C VAL A 174 15.16 -25.01 -4.25
N GLU A 175 16.43 -25.06 -4.61
CA GLU A 175 17.28 -26.22 -4.31
C GLU A 175 17.77 -26.22 -2.86
N ARG A 176 18.21 -27.39 -2.40
CA ARG A 176 18.82 -27.52 -1.07
C ARG A 176 20.03 -26.58 -0.95
N ASN A 177 20.16 -25.92 0.20
CA ASN A 177 21.18 -24.90 0.53
C ASN A 177 21.04 -23.57 -0.24
N GLU A 178 20.01 -23.41 -1.08
CA GLU A 178 19.65 -22.10 -1.60
C GLU A 178 18.81 -21.32 -0.58
N MET A 179 18.68 -20.01 -0.80
CA MET A 179 17.81 -19.19 0.02
C MET A 179 16.37 -19.23 -0.47
N ALA A 180 15.43 -19.09 0.46
CA ALA A 180 14.02 -18.92 0.18
C ALA A 180 13.42 -17.86 1.10
N VAL A 181 12.45 -17.11 0.59
CA VAL A 181 11.52 -16.34 1.43
C VAL A 181 10.49 -17.33 1.97
N ILE A 182 10.31 -17.36 3.29
CA ILE A 182 9.36 -18.22 3.99
C ILE A 182 8.23 -17.39 4.56
N ALA A 183 7.00 -17.86 4.41
CA ALA A 183 5.78 -17.26 4.96
C ALA A 183 5.21 -18.18 6.07
N PRO A 184 5.56 -17.94 7.36
CA PRO A 184 5.22 -18.85 8.45
C PRO A 184 3.72 -19.18 8.55
N LYS A 185 2.85 -18.21 8.27
CA LYS A 185 1.39 -18.38 8.31
C LYS A 185 0.84 -19.35 7.27
N LEU A 186 1.63 -19.72 6.26
CA LEU A 186 1.34 -20.75 5.26
C LEU A 186 2.10 -22.07 5.51
N GLY A 187 2.79 -22.18 6.65
CA GLY A 187 3.60 -23.33 7.03
C GLY A 187 5.09 -23.16 6.72
N GLU A 188 5.91 -23.84 7.52
CA GLU A 188 7.38 -23.71 7.49
C GLU A 188 8.02 -24.27 6.19
N ASN A 189 7.31 -25.14 5.48
CA ASN A 189 7.73 -25.71 4.20
C ASN A 189 7.12 -24.99 2.99
N THR A 190 6.64 -23.76 3.19
CA THR A 190 6.06 -22.93 2.13
C THR A 190 6.97 -21.76 1.83
N GLY A 191 7.48 -21.72 0.60
CA GLY A 191 8.57 -20.82 0.23
C GLY A 191 8.47 -20.24 -1.18
N TRP A 192 9.24 -19.18 -1.40
CA TRP A 192 9.35 -18.46 -2.66
C TRP A 192 10.81 -18.13 -2.95
N HIS A 193 11.19 -18.07 -4.23
CA HIS A 193 12.38 -17.27 -4.62
C HIS A 193 12.17 -15.82 -4.18
N ALA A 194 13.27 -15.07 -3.96
CA ALA A 194 13.19 -13.68 -3.52
C ALA A 194 12.30 -12.81 -4.43
N ALA A 195 12.48 -12.90 -5.75
CA ALA A 195 11.68 -12.18 -6.75
C ALA A 195 10.23 -12.68 -6.89
N CYS A 196 9.93 -13.86 -6.31
CA CYS A 196 8.62 -14.48 -6.40
C CYS A 196 7.69 -14.13 -5.23
N PHE A 197 8.19 -13.48 -4.18
CA PHE A 197 7.35 -13.10 -3.04
C PHE A 197 6.60 -11.78 -3.33
N VAL A 198 5.55 -11.88 -4.16
CA VAL A 198 4.76 -10.74 -4.63
C VAL A 198 3.30 -10.85 -4.19
N CYS A 199 2.61 -9.72 -4.12
CA CYS A 199 1.17 -9.68 -3.93
C CYS A 199 0.44 -10.32 -5.11
N GLN A 200 -0.57 -11.14 -4.83
CA GLN A 200 -1.43 -11.78 -5.83
C GLN A 200 -2.20 -10.80 -6.74
N THR A 201 -2.47 -9.57 -6.27
CA THR A 201 -3.30 -8.60 -7.00
C THR A 201 -2.47 -7.66 -7.88
N CYS A 202 -1.42 -7.03 -7.34
CA CYS A 202 -0.61 -6.07 -8.11
C CYS A 202 0.72 -6.62 -8.62
N GLU A 203 1.04 -7.87 -8.28
CA GLU A 203 2.29 -8.55 -8.67
C GLU A 203 3.58 -7.84 -8.26
N GLN A 204 3.48 -6.83 -7.39
CA GLN A 204 4.62 -6.14 -6.78
C GLN A 204 5.18 -6.95 -5.62
N LEU A 205 6.50 -6.88 -5.41
CA LEU A 205 7.15 -7.46 -4.23
C LEU A 205 6.45 -6.99 -2.96
N LEU A 206 6.24 -7.93 -2.03
CA LEU A 206 5.64 -7.64 -0.73
C LEU A 206 6.64 -6.86 0.13
N VAL A 207 6.32 -5.59 0.38
CA VAL A 207 7.27 -4.65 0.95
C VAL A 207 7.74 -5.11 2.33
N ASP A 208 9.06 -5.15 2.51
CA ASP A 208 9.74 -5.66 3.69
C ASP A 208 9.24 -7.04 4.16
N LEU A 209 8.86 -7.90 3.22
CA LEU A 209 8.30 -9.24 3.47
C LEU A 209 6.97 -9.23 4.24
N THR A 210 6.25 -8.11 4.29
CA THR A 210 4.95 -8.00 4.97
C THR A 210 3.84 -8.54 4.08
N TYR A 211 3.01 -9.44 4.61
CA TYR A 211 1.98 -10.08 3.80
C TYR A 211 0.74 -10.43 4.61
N CYS A 212 -0.40 -10.45 3.94
CA CYS A 212 -1.63 -11.03 4.43
C CYS A 212 -1.94 -12.33 3.68
N VAL A 213 -2.47 -13.33 4.38
CA VAL A 213 -2.89 -14.60 3.81
C VAL A 213 -4.40 -14.64 3.64
N ARG A 214 -4.85 -15.12 2.47
CA ARG A 214 -6.23 -15.55 2.23
C ARG A 214 -6.26 -16.63 1.16
N ASP A 215 -7.01 -17.71 1.40
CA ASP A 215 -7.18 -18.82 0.45
C ASP A 215 -5.83 -19.35 -0.09
N GLU A 216 -4.87 -19.56 0.81
CA GLU A 216 -3.48 -19.96 0.54
C GLU A 216 -2.65 -19.04 -0.37
N LYS A 217 -3.14 -17.84 -0.65
CA LYS A 217 -2.47 -16.80 -1.44
C LYS A 217 -1.99 -15.66 -0.54
N VAL A 218 -0.94 -14.98 -1.01
CA VAL A 218 -0.34 -13.84 -0.31
C VAL A 218 -0.74 -12.53 -0.98
N TYR A 219 -1.10 -11.55 -0.18
CA TYR A 219 -1.52 -10.22 -0.60
C TYR A 219 -0.73 -9.18 0.18
N CYS A 220 -0.53 -7.98 -0.39
CA CYS A 220 -0.17 -6.85 0.46
C CYS A 220 -1.36 -6.48 1.35
N GLU A 221 -1.10 -5.74 2.42
CA GLU A 221 -2.14 -5.35 3.38
C GLU A 221 -3.30 -4.61 2.68
N ARG A 222 -2.97 -3.61 1.85
CA ARG A 222 -3.96 -2.87 1.06
C ARG A 222 -4.91 -3.75 0.25
N HIS A 223 -4.36 -4.64 -0.58
CA HIS A 223 -5.19 -5.50 -1.43
C HIS A 223 -5.94 -6.55 -0.62
N PHE A 224 -5.38 -7.04 0.48
CA PHE A 224 -6.13 -7.88 1.41
C PHE A 224 -7.35 -7.13 1.97
N ALA A 225 -7.17 -5.87 2.37
CA ALA A 225 -8.25 -5.06 2.89
C ALA A 225 -9.36 -4.81 1.85
N GLU A 226 -8.98 -4.55 0.60
CA GLU A 226 -9.90 -4.37 -0.53
C GLU A 226 -10.72 -5.63 -0.85
N LEU A 227 -10.28 -6.82 -0.45
CA LEU A 227 -11.09 -8.05 -0.53
C LEU A 227 -12.23 -8.12 0.51
N HIS A 228 -12.26 -7.21 1.50
CA HIS A 228 -13.19 -7.24 2.63
C HIS A 228 -14.01 -5.97 2.78
N LYS A 229 -13.46 -4.83 2.37
CA LYS A 229 -14.08 -3.51 2.48
C LYS A 229 -13.80 -2.71 1.20
N PRO A 230 -14.82 -2.01 0.65
CA PRO A 230 -14.60 -1.16 -0.50
C PRO A 230 -13.68 0.02 -0.13
N ARG A 231 -12.83 0.47 -1.05
CA ARG A 231 -11.95 1.62 -0.83
C ARG A 231 -12.46 2.83 -1.62
N CYS A 232 -12.60 3.96 -0.94
CA CYS A 232 -13.03 5.18 -1.58
C CYS A 232 -11.96 5.72 -2.54
N SER A 233 -12.27 5.81 -3.84
CA SER A 233 -11.34 6.28 -4.86
C SER A 233 -10.93 7.75 -4.73
N ALA A 234 -11.61 8.53 -3.89
CA ALA A 234 -11.27 9.95 -3.66
C ALA A 234 -10.36 10.18 -2.46
N CYS A 235 -10.58 9.47 -1.35
CA CYS A 235 -9.86 9.72 -0.10
C CYS A 235 -8.89 8.60 0.29
N ASP A 236 -8.93 7.48 -0.42
CA ASP A 236 -8.10 6.28 -0.22
C ASP A 236 -8.33 5.56 1.13
N GLU A 237 -9.43 5.86 1.82
CA GLU A 237 -9.85 5.16 3.05
C GLU A 237 -10.82 4.01 2.72
N LEU A 238 -10.72 2.92 3.48
CA LEU A 238 -11.72 1.85 3.49
C LEU A 238 -13.06 2.37 4.00
N ILE A 239 -14.14 1.95 3.36
CA ILE A 239 -15.50 2.38 3.64
C ILE A 239 -16.15 1.38 4.59
N PHE A 240 -16.45 1.84 5.81
CA PHE A 240 -17.11 1.03 6.86
C PHE A 240 -18.59 1.39 7.05
N CYS A 241 -19.09 2.45 6.41
CA CYS A 241 -20.50 2.79 6.44
C CYS A 241 -21.33 1.81 5.61
N GLY A 242 -22.58 1.57 6.04
CA GLY A 242 -23.48 0.63 5.37
C GLY A 242 -23.92 1.05 3.97
N GLU A 243 -23.91 2.35 3.69
CA GLU A 243 -24.30 2.94 2.41
C GLU A 243 -23.12 3.67 1.77
N TYR A 244 -22.87 3.40 0.50
CA TYR A 244 -21.81 4.03 -0.29
C TYR A 244 -22.17 4.00 -1.78
N THR A 245 -21.45 4.78 -2.58
CA THR A 245 -21.72 4.87 -4.02
C THR A 245 -20.78 3.98 -4.82
N LYS A 246 -21.35 3.18 -5.71
CA LYS A 246 -20.63 2.49 -6.79
C LYS A 246 -20.87 3.24 -8.09
N ALA A 247 -19.80 3.79 -8.67
CA ALA A 247 -19.86 4.50 -9.93
C ALA A 247 -18.50 4.39 -10.64
N MET A 248 -18.51 4.31 -11.97
CA MET A 248 -17.27 4.28 -12.77
C MET A 248 -16.32 3.11 -12.39
N ASN A 249 -16.88 1.93 -12.08
CA ASN A 249 -16.14 0.77 -11.57
C ASN A 249 -15.29 1.05 -10.32
N LYS A 250 -15.68 2.06 -9.54
CA LYS A 250 -15.02 2.52 -8.31
C LYS A 250 -16.04 2.65 -7.19
N ASP A 251 -15.53 2.58 -5.96
CA ASP A 251 -16.30 2.80 -4.75
C ASP A 251 -16.00 4.20 -4.19
N TRP A 252 -17.01 4.83 -3.61
CA TRP A 252 -16.94 6.19 -3.10
C TRP A 252 -17.73 6.30 -1.81
N HIS A 253 -17.20 6.99 -0.81
CA HIS A 253 -18.05 7.55 0.24
C HIS A 253 -19.12 8.44 -0.42
N SER A 254 -20.33 8.48 0.16
CA SER A 254 -21.46 9.20 -0.44
C SER A 254 -21.17 10.68 -0.71
N ASP A 255 -20.34 11.34 0.10
CA ASP A 255 -19.94 12.74 -0.07
C ASP A 255 -18.68 12.93 -0.94
N HIS A 256 -18.12 11.85 -1.46
CA HIS A 256 -16.94 11.87 -2.32
C HIS A 256 -17.23 11.58 -3.79
N PHE A 257 -18.44 11.16 -4.15
CA PHE A 257 -18.86 11.13 -5.55
C PHE A 257 -19.49 12.48 -5.91
N CYS A 258 -18.73 13.35 -6.57
CA CYS A 258 -19.10 14.75 -6.82
C CYS A 258 -18.89 15.16 -8.27
N CYS A 259 -19.64 16.17 -8.71
CA CYS A 259 -19.48 16.80 -10.00
C CYS A 259 -18.09 17.44 -10.11
N TRP A 260 -17.39 17.15 -11.21
CA TRP A 260 -16.07 17.68 -11.49
C TRP A 260 -16.01 19.22 -11.59
N GLN A 261 -17.12 19.85 -11.97
CA GLN A 261 -17.17 21.30 -12.15
C GLN A 261 -17.51 22.06 -10.87
N CYS A 262 -18.50 21.59 -10.11
CA CYS A 262 -19.09 22.37 -9.01
C CYS A 262 -18.94 21.70 -7.64
N ASP A 263 -18.29 20.55 -7.56
CA ASP A 263 -18.15 19.70 -6.37
C ASP A 263 -19.48 19.28 -5.72
N GLY A 264 -20.61 19.52 -6.39
CA GLY A 264 -21.93 19.08 -5.94
C GLY A 264 -22.03 17.55 -5.89
N GLN A 265 -22.60 17.02 -4.81
CA GLN A 265 -22.78 15.58 -4.60
C GLN A 265 -23.61 14.96 -5.73
N LEU A 266 -23.14 13.83 -6.26
CA LEU A 266 -23.79 13.07 -7.33
C LEU A 266 -24.43 11.77 -6.85
N THR A 267 -24.29 11.43 -5.58
CA THR A 267 -24.93 10.25 -4.98
C THR A 267 -26.45 10.32 -5.13
N GLY A 268 -27.02 9.31 -5.78
CA GLY A 268 -28.46 9.27 -6.11
C GLY A 268 -28.92 10.26 -7.18
N GLN A 269 -27.99 11.00 -7.81
CA GLN A 269 -28.30 11.97 -8.86
C GLN A 269 -27.92 11.43 -10.25
N ARG A 270 -28.61 11.92 -11.28
CA ARG A 270 -28.17 11.70 -12.67
C ARG A 270 -26.89 12.50 -12.93
N TYR A 271 -25.95 11.87 -13.62
CA TYR A 271 -24.69 12.50 -14.04
C TYR A 271 -24.32 12.05 -15.46
N ILE A 272 -23.43 12.81 -16.10
CA ILE A 272 -22.88 12.50 -17.41
C ILE A 272 -21.37 12.41 -17.30
N LEU A 273 -20.81 11.36 -17.92
CA LEU A 273 -19.37 11.20 -18.03
C LEU A 273 -18.85 11.89 -19.28
N ARG A 274 -17.78 12.67 -19.11
CA ARG A 274 -17.02 13.25 -20.21
C ARG A 274 -15.54 13.22 -19.86
N ASP A 275 -14.71 12.66 -20.73
CA ASP A 275 -13.27 12.47 -20.51
C ASP A 275 -12.96 11.80 -19.16
N GLU A 276 -13.71 10.76 -18.76
CA GLU A 276 -13.60 10.08 -17.46
C GLU A 276 -13.92 10.94 -16.22
N HIS A 277 -14.56 12.11 -16.40
CA HIS A 277 -14.99 12.97 -15.30
C HIS A 277 -16.53 13.02 -15.19
N PRO A 278 -17.10 12.86 -13.99
CA PRO A 278 -18.54 12.94 -13.79
C PRO A 278 -19.01 14.40 -13.64
N TYR A 279 -20.02 14.80 -14.42
CA TYR A 279 -20.65 16.11 -14.36
C TYR A 279 -22.11 15.98 -13.95
N CYS A 280 -22.61 16.89 -13.10
CA CYS A 280 -24.05 17.04 -12.91
C CYS A 280 -24.69 17.58 -14.20
N ILE A 281 -25.98 17.30 -14.41
CA ILE A 281 -26.72 17.73 -15.61
C ILE A 281 -26.55 19.24 -15.85
N LYS A 282 -26.72 20.05 -14.80
CA LYS A 282 -26.60 21.52 -14.89
C LYS A 282 -25.24 21.96 -15.44
N CYS A 283 -24.15 21.50 -14.84
CA CYS A 283 -22.81 21.86 -15.29
C CYS A 283 -22.49 21.29 -16.67
N TYR A 284 -23.02 20.09 -17.00
CA TYR A 284 -22.84 19.54 -18.33
C TYR A 284 -23.54 20.41 -19.39
N GLU A 285 -24.79 20.82 -19.14
CA GLU A 285 -25.55 21.67 -20.06
C GLU A 285 -24.89 23.05 -20.22
N GLU A 286 -24.49 23.69 -19.12
CA GLU A 286 -23.84 25.00 -19.16
C GLU A 286 -22.53 25.01 -19.96
N ILE A 287 -21.77 23.91 -19.94
CA ILE A 287 -20.42 23.85 -20.55
C ILE A 287 -20.45 23.22 -21.94
N PHE A 288 -21.31 22.23 -22.17
CA PHE A 288 -21.23 21.34 -23.34
C PHE A 288 -22.49 21.27 -24.18
N SER A 289 -23.64 21.81 -23.73
CA SER A 289 -24.85 21.73 -24.56
C SER A 289 -24.80 22.72 -25.72
N ASN A 290 -25.25 22.25 -26.88
CA ASN A 290 -25.48 23.11 -28.02
C ASN A 290 -26.59 24.12 -27.68
N VAL A 291 -26.46 25.33 -28.20
CA VAL A 291 -27.52 26.34 -28.16
C VAL A 291 -28.38 26.23 -29.41
N CYS A 292 -29.67 26.49 -29.25
CA CYS A 292 -30.62 26.57 -30.36
C CYS A 292 -30.32 27.81 -31.21
N ASP A 293 -30.15 27.65 -32.52
CA ASP A 293 -29.85 28.78 -33.43
C ASP A 293 -30.94 29.85 -33.44
N GLU A 294 -32.19 29.48 -33.17
CA GLU A 294 -33.35 30.39 -33.23
C GLU A 294 -33.59 31.14 -31.91
N CYS A 295 -33.56 30.44 -30.76
CA CYS A 295 -33.88 31.05 -29.46
C CYS A 295 -32.65 31.24 -28.55
N GLN A 296 -31.48 30.78 -28.97
CA GLN A 296 -30.20 30.89 -28.26
C GLN A 296 -30.19 30.24 -26.86
N LYS A 297 -31.15 29.34 -26.58
CA LYS A 297 -31.21 28.55 -25.34
C LYS A 297 -30.47 27.23 -25.47
N HIS A 298 -29.91 26.76 -24.36
CA HIS A 298 -29.29 25.44 -24.24
C HIS A 298 -30.28 24.31 -24.54
N ILE A 299 -29.88 23.39 -25.42
CA ILE A 299 -30.62 22.18 -25.74
C ILE A 299 -30.24 21.13 -24.70
N GLY A 300 -31.08 21.01 -23.67
CA GLY A 300 -30.85 20.08 -22.57
C GLY A 300 -30.94 18.61 -22.99
N ILE A 301 -30.36 17.71 -22.18
CA ILE A 301 -30.20 16.28 -22.53
C ILE A 301 -31.55 15.55 -22.73
N ASP A 302 -32.61 16.04 -22.09
CA ASP A 302 -33.96 15.47 -22.21
C ASP A 302 -34.78 16.13 -23.35
N SER A 303 -34.18 16.98 -24.18
CA SER A 303 -34.86 17.65 -25.30
C SER A 303 -35.16 16.64 -26.41
N LYS A 304 -36.42 16.19 -26.49
CA LYS A 304 -36.89 15.34 -27.60
C LYS A 304 -36.95 16.14 -28.89
N VAL A 305 -36.27 15.66 -29.94
CA VAL A 305 -36.53 16.12 -31.30
C VAL A 305 -37.97 15.72 -31.63
N LYS A 306 -38.87 16.70 -31.75
CA LYS A 306 -40.18 16.44 -32.36
C LYS A 306 -39.90 16.20 -33.84
N GLY A 307 -39.90 14.93 -34.24
CA GLY A 307 -39.85 14.54 -35.64
C GLY A 307 -41.02 15.18 -36.39
N PHE A 308 -40.71 15.77 -37.54
CA PHE A 308 -41.70 16.26 -38.50
C PHE A 308 -42.40 15.10 -39.19
#